data_AF-A0A2H9L0U6-F1
#
_entry.id   AF-A0A2H9L0U6-F1
#
_cell.length_a   1.000
_cell.length_b   1.000
_cell.length_c   1.000
_cell.angle_alpha   90.00
_cell.angle_beta   90.00
_cell.angle_gamma   90.00
#
_symmetry.space_group_name_H-M   'P 1'
#
loop_
_entity.id
_entity.type
_entity.pdbx_description
1 polymer ?
#
loop_
_entity_poly.entity_id
_entity_poly.type
_entity_poly.pdbx_seq_one_letter_code
_entity_poly.pdbx_strand_id
1 'polypeptide(L)'
;MKIFAIALLLVAFIFISGCINLDEIFPPEPPPVVAQNETIEPPQAQNDSNLLNGSGALNDSNAQNGSIFWDNETAANESAGMQVNGTGGINRSGGNGSAVAGINSTLANESLQINATVNGSDAENAAQNASNATVEPVNENLNIIFADVGYGDATILMANGYTVLIDAGSAQGADALAQILAQAGVESVDSLAISSWDEGRIGGLHEILRRFPVHEAWVGEQVPAGNVYDNAKENLAQHEIYTIHPNAGDEIKRGGISVKILNPQNEEYVDNAPANSIVMMVQYGKFCMLLPSALEQEMEPLIVSRLDNGCPVFKWSGHGEGRSTPSQLYARVSPDDVIISVGKNDDGLPSPTTIDRINISGAAIWRTDIVGSIYVNASKGGSYEIMPANLSAISQYNKLVN
;
A
#
# COMPACT_ATOMS: atom_id res chain seq x y z
N MET A 1 -15.52 10.96 61.05
CA MET A 1 -16.86 11.60 61.03
C MET A 1 -17.03 12.50 59.80
N LYS A 2 -16.84 11.96 58.58
CA LYS A 2 -17.09 12.63 57.28
C LYS A 2 -17.41 11.61 56.17
N ILE A 3 -17.91 10.43 56.54
CA ILE A 3 -18.34 9.36 55.62
C ILE A 3 -19.88 9.21 55.64
N PHE A 4 -20.58 9.94 56.52
CA PHE A 4 -22.05 9.89 56.63
C PHE A 4 -22.81 10.95 55.81
N ALA A 5 -22.12 11.81 55.05
CA ALA A 5 -22.74 12.92 54.32
C ALA A 5 -22.99 12.64 52.82
N ILE A 6 -22.42 11.57 52.24
CA ILE A 6 -22.57 11.26 50.81
C ILE A 6 -23.68 10.21 50.57
N ALA A 7 -24.01 9.39 51.58
CA ALA A 7 -25.09 8.42 51.50
C ALA A 7 -26.51 9.04 51.50
N LEU A 8 -26.65 10.33 51.86
CA LEU A 8 -27.95 11.01 51.88
C LEU A 8 -28.29 11.73 50.57
N LEU A 9 -27.34 11.89 49.65
CA LEU A 9 -27.59 12.53 48.34
C LEU A 9 -28.02 11.52 47.26
N LEU A 10 -27.80 10.22 47.48
CA LEU A 10 -28.13 9.14 46.54
C LEU A 10 -29.57 8.60 46.68
N VAL A 11 -30.31 9.00 47.72
CA VAL A 11 -31.71 8.59 47.93
C VAL A 11 -32.70 9.66 47.42
N ALA A 12 -32.24 10.86 47.10
CA ALA A 12 -33.09 11.97 46.66
C ALA A 12 -33.31 12.05 45.13
N PHE A 13 -32.59 11.27 44.31
CA PHE A 13 -32.78 11.25 42.85
C PHE A 13 -33.67 10.09 42.35
N ILE A 14 -34.15 9.22 43.24
CA ILE A 14 -35.03 8.08 42.89
C ILE A 14 -36.53 8.43 43.02
N PHE A 15 -36.89 9.65 43.39
CA PHE A 15 -38.30 10.05 43.59
C PHE A 15 -38.82 11.21 42.73
N ILE A 16 -38.19 11.50 41.59
CA ILE A 16 -38.74 12.40 40.56
C ILE A 16 -38.56 11.78 39.17
N SER A 17 -39.37 10.77 38.85
CA SER A 17 -39.71 10.38 37.47
C SER A 17 -40.88 9.39 37.52
N GLY A 18 -42.01 9.88 37.99
CA GLY A 18 -43.29 9.19 37.88
C GLY A 18 -44.28 10.13 37.23
N CYS A 19 -44.18 10.31 35.90
CA CYS A 19 -45.20 10.82 34.98
C CYS A 19 -44.57 11.04 33.58
N ILE A 20 -44.26 9.95 32.86
CA ILE A 20 -44.16 10.00 31.39
C ILE A 20 -44.90 8.77 30.86
N ASN A 21 -45.94 9.03 30.06
CA ASN A 21 -46.78 8.02 29.43
C ASN A 21 -46.01 7.48 28.21
N LEU A 22 -45.61 6.22 28.22
CA LEU A 22 -44.71 5.63 27.21
C LEU A 22 -45.42 5.16 25.92
N ASP A 23 -46.74 5.34 25.81
CA ASP A 23 -47.53 4.89 24.65
C ASP A 23 -47.59 5.91 23.49
N GLU A 24 -46.94 7.08 23.60
CA GLU A 24 -46.93 8.11 22.53
C GLU A 24 -45.60 8.24 21.76
N ILE A 25 -44.60 7.40 22.00
CA ILE A 25 -43.26 7.53 21.38
C ILE A 25 -43.00 6.52 20.25
N PHE A 26 -43.83 5.48 20.09
CA PHE A 26 -43.64 4.46 19.05
C PHE A 26 -44.96 4.18 18.29
N PRO A 27 -45.13 4.65 17.04
CA PRO A 27 -46.20 4.13 16.19
C PRO A 27 -45.93 2.65 15.85
N PRO A 28 -46.97 1.80 15.73
CA PRO A 28 -46.78 0.39 15.40
C PRO A 28 -46.16 0.21 14.01
N GLU A 29 -45.27 -0.78 13.87
CA GLU A 29 -44.61 -1.10 12.61
C GLU A 29 -45.62 -1.40 11.48
N PRO A 30 -45.36 -0.94 10.24
CA PRO A 30 -46.17 -1.32 9.09
C PRO A 30 -45.99 -2.82 8.78
N PRO A 31 -47.02 -3.50 8.25
CA PRO A 31 -46.93 -4.91 7.89
C PRO A 31 -45.89 -5.14 6.78
N PRO A 32 -45.23 -6.32 6.75
CA PRO A 32 -44.19 -6.62 5.79
C PRO A 32 -44.72 -6.61 4.35
N VAL A 33 -43.98 -5.93 3.47
CA VAL A 33 -44.23 -5.92 2.03
C VAL A 33 -43.78 -7.26 1.44
N VAL A 34 -44.73 -8.01 0.90
CA VAL A 34 -44.45 -9.24 0.13
C VAL A 34 -43.95 -8.82 -1.25
N ALA A 35 -42.63 -8.93 -1.48
CA ALA A 35 -42.06 -8.81 -2.81
C ALA A 35 -42.44 -10.04 -3.65
N GLN A 36 -43.17 -9.82 -4.75
CA GLN A 36 -43.38 -10.85 -5.76
C GLN A 36 -42.10 -10.97 -6.59
N ASN A 37 -41.41 -12.11 -6.46
CA ASN A 37 -40.31 -12.49 -7.34
C ASN A 37 -40.88 -12.92 -8.71
N GLU A 38 -40.85 -12.02 -9.69
CA GLU A 38 -40.89 -12.43 -11.09
C GLU A 38 -39.49 -12.87 -11.52
N THR A 39 -39.39 -14.15 -11.89
CA THR A 39 -38.18 -14.79 -12.39
C THR A 39 -38.01 -14.39 -13.86
N ILE A 40 -36.94 -13.66 -14.18
CA ILE A 40 -36.53 -13.41 -15.57
C ILE A 40 -35.37 -14.37 -15.88
N GLU A 41 -35.62 -15.35 -16.75
CA GLU A 41 -34.57 -16.20 -17.34
C GLU A 41 -33.68 -15.40 -18.32
N PRO A 42 -32.35 -15.61 -18.33
CA PRO A 42 -31.48 -15.07 -19.37
C PRO A 42 -31.51 -15.95 -20.65
N PRO A 43 -31.47 -15.36 -21.85
CA PRO A 43 -31.47 -16.11 -23.10
C PRO A 43 -30.11 -16.76 -23.39
N GLN A 44 -30.19 -17.93 -24.00
CA GLN A 44 -29.12 -18.85 -24.38
C GLN A 44 -28.16 -18.26 -25.44
N ALA A 45 -26.88 -18.65 -25.32
CA ALA A 45 -25.80 -18.36 -26.25
C ALA A 45 -26.00 -19.07 -27.61
N GLN A 46 -25.72 -18.35 -28.71
CA GLN A 46 -25.51 -18.96 -30.03
C GLN A 46 -24.02 -19.02 -30.35
N ASN A 47 -23.55 -20.24 -30.60
CA ASN A 47 -22.31 -20.56 -31.29
C ASN A 47 -22.41 -20.12 -32.75
N ASP A 48 -21.36 -19.47 -33.26
CA ASP A 48 -21.03 -19.54 -34.69
C ASP A 48 -19.55 -19.86 -34.89
N SER A 49 -19.34 -21.06 -35.41
CA SER A 49 -18.09 -21.56 -35.97
C SER A 49 -18.08 -21.34 -37.48
N ASN A 50 -17.02 -20.74 -38.02
CA ASN A 50 -16.50 -20.96 -39.39
C ASN A 50 -15.09 -20.34 -39.46
N LEU A 51 -14.02 -21.14 -39.45
CA LEU A 51 -13.31 -21.65 -40.64
C LEU A 51 -12.71 -20.56 -41.54
N LEU A 52 -11.37 -20.49 -41.60
CA LEU A 52 -10.63 -20.84 -42.83
C LEU A 52 -9.11 -20.90 -42.62
N ASN A 53 -8.54 -21.92 -43.28
CA ASN A 53 -7.15 -22.34 -43.38
C ASN A 53 -6.22 -21.29 -44.02
N GLY A 54 -4.92 -21.42 -43.73
CA GLY A 54 -3.86 -20.76 -44.50
C GLY A 54 -2.45 -21.18 -44.10
N SER A 55 -2.06 -22.38 -44.51
CA SER A 55 -0.72 -22.98 -44.48
C SER A 55 0.42 -22.11 -45.05
N GLY A 56 1.64 -22.28 -44.54
CA GLY A 56 2.87 -21.89 -45.25
C GLY A 56 4.15 -21.98 -44.42
N ALA A 57 4.79 -23.15 -44.43
CA ALA A 57 6.17 -23.35 -43.98
C ALA A 57 7.18 -22.79 -45.01
N LEU A 58 8.40 -22.44 -44.57
CA LEU A 58 9.67 -23.01 -45.07
C LEU A 58 10.94 -22.27 -44.55
N ASN A 59 11.85 -23.10 -44.02
CA ASN A 59 13.33 -23.14 -44.12
C ASN A 59 14.27 -22.01 -43.62
N ASP A 60 15.04 -22.39 -42.58
CA ASP A 60 16.47 -22.75 -42.60
C ASP A 60 17.52 -21.81 -43.25
N SER A 61 18.50 -21.34 -42.44
CA SER A 61 19.93 -21.67 -42.61
C SER A 61 20.87 -20.90 -41.66
N ASN A 62 21.68 -21.67 -40.91
CA ASN A 62 23.10 -21.49 -40.51
C ASN A 62 23.83 -20.14 -40.68
N ALA A 63 24.56 -19.72 -39.64
CA ALA A 63 26.01 -19.40 -39.71
C ALA A 63 26.69 -19.38 -38.32
N GLN A 64 27.91 -19.93 -38.27
CA GLN A 64 28.81 -20.08 -37.11
C GLN A 64 29.79 -18.89 -36.91
N ASN A 65 30.54 -18.98 -35.79
CA ASN A 65 31.78 -18.30 -35.36
C ASN A 65 31.58 -17.09 -34.43
N GLY A 66 32.34 -16.91 -33.34
CA GLY A 66 33.51 -17.61 -32.79
C GLY A 66 33.97 -16.90 -31.51
N SER A 67 34.65 -17.66 -30.63
CA SER A 67 35.15 -17.30 -29.29
C SER A 67 36.39 -16.39 -29.27
N ILE A 68 36.50 -15.46 -28.30
CA ILE A 68 37.78 -14.90 -27.81
C ILE A 68 37.67 -14.61 -26.29
N PHE A 69 38.64 -15.12 -25.52
CA PHE A 69 38.96 -14.83 -24.10
C PHE A 69 39.86 -13.59 -23.98
N TRP A 70 39.80 -12.86 -22.86
CA TRP A 70 40.98 -12.30 -22.14
C TRP A 70 40.62 -11.91 -20.69
N ASP A 71 41.45 -12.39 -19.75
CA ASP A 71 41.58 -11.95 -18.35
C ASP A 71 42.24 -10.56 -18.27
N ASN A 72 41.96 -9.74 -17.24
CA ASN A 72 42.95 -9.37 -16.22
C ASN A 72 42.41 -8.51 -15.05
N GLU A 73 43.17 -8.57 -13.97
CA GLU A 73 42.95 -8.18 -12.58
C GLU A 73 43.47 -6.76 -12.21
N THR A 74 43.08 -6.29 -11.01
CA THR A 74 43.77 -5.36 -10.07
C THR A 74 43.67 -3.81 -10.14
N ALA A 75 43.12 -3.26 -9.05
CA ALA A 75 43.70 -2.28 -8.09
C ALA A 75 43.24 -0.79 -8.03
N ALA A 76 42.85 -0.43 -6.79
CA ALA A 76 43.15 0.78 -6.00
C ALA A 76 42.43 2.12 -6.23
N ASN A 77 41.54 2.44 -5.27
CA ASN A 77 41.50 3.61 -4.38
C ASN A 77 42.25 4.90 -4.80
N GLU A 78 41.53 6.02 -4.95
CA GLU A 78 41.63 7.22 -4.08
C GLU A 78 40.75 8.39 -4.58
N SER A 79 40.54 9.31 -3.66
CA SER A 79 39.62 10.44 -3.52
C SER A 79 39.62 11.60 -4.54
N ALA A 80 38.44 12.25 -4.59
CA ALA A 80 38.17 13.69 -4.76
C ALA A 80 38.36 14.34 -6.15
N GLY A 81 37.28 15.00 -6.60
CA GLY A 81 37.34 16.08 -7.58
C GLY A 81 36.28 15.97 -8.67
N MET A 82 35.13 16.62 -8.44
CA MET A 82 34.16 16.88 -9.51
C MET A 82 34.78 17.91 -10.48
N GLN A 83 35.19 17.46 -11.66
CA GLN A 83 35.44 18.30 -12.83
C GLN A 83 34.79 17.67 -14.06
N VAL A 84 33.87 18.41 -14.67
CA VAL A 84 33.31 18.08 -15.97
C VAL A 84 34.24 18.65 -17.04
N ASN A 85 35.03 17.81 -17.68
CA ASN A 85 35.74 18.15 -18.91
C ASN A 85 35.27 17.20 -20.02
N GLY A 86 34.34 17.66 -20.84
CA GLY A 86 33.96 16.97 -22.07
C GLY A 86 34.95 17.29 -23.18
N THR A 87 35.73 16.29 -23.62
CA THR A 87 36.47 16.35 -24.89
C THR A 87 35.92 15.28 -25.83
N GLY A 88 35.08 15.71 -26.78
CA GLY A 88 34.65 14.86 -27.88
C GLY A 88 35.80 14.64 -28.86
N GLY A 89 36.31 13.41 -28.95
CA GLY A 89 37.28 13.01 -29.97
C GLY A 89 36.58 12.36 -31.16
N ILE A 90 36.67 12.97 -32.35
CA ILE A 90 36.21 12.37 -33.61
C ILE A 90 37.42 11.67 -34.24
N ASN A 91 37.41 10.33 -34.32
CA ASN A 91 38.44 9.59 -35.03
C ASN A 91 37.98 9.33 -36.48
N ARG A 92 38.64 9.97 -37.46
CA ARG A 92 38.35 9.76 -38.90
C ARG A 92 39.39 8.78 -39.48
N SER A 93 39.00 7.53 -39.70
CA SER A 93 39.69 6.66 -40.66
C SER A 93 38.97 6.74 -42.01
N GLY A 94 39.75 6.96 -43.08
CA GLY A 94 39.23 7.21 -44.43
C GLY A 94 38.70 5.95 -45.11
N GLY A 95 37.64 6.14 -45.91
CA GLY A 95 37.11 5.15 -46.85
C GLY A 95 35.67 4.73 -46.53
N ASN A 96 34.70 5.32 -47.25
CA ASN A 96 33.25 4.99 -47.26
C ASN A 96 32.61 4.58 -45.92
N GLY A 97 32.30 5.61 -45.13
CA GLY A 97 30.96 5.79 -44.54
C GLY A 97 30.49 4.82 -43.47
N SER A 98 31.06 4.90 -42.27
CA SER A 98 30.30 4.71 -41.02
C SER A 98 31.05 5.43 -39.89
N ALA A 99 30.41 6.38 -39.21
CA ALA A 99 30.98 7.04 -38.03
C ALA A 99 30.36 6.42 -36.78
N VAL A 100 31.19 5.87 -35.90
CA VAL A 100 30.73 5.34 -34.61
C VAL A 100 30.92 6.44 -33.57
N ALA A 101 29.81 7.00 -33.08
CA ALA A 101 29.81 7.90 -31.94
C ALA A 101 29.64 7.07 -30.67
N GLY A 102 30.73 6.85 -29.93
CA GLY A 102 30.66 6.23 -28.60
C GLY A 102 30.34 7.28 -27.55
N ILE A 103 29.25 7.10 -26.81
CA ILE A 103 28.94 7.89 -25.61
C ILE A 103 29.35 7.02 -24.41
N ASN A 104 30.38 7.43 -23.68
CA ASN A 104 30.69 6.84 -22.37
C ASN A 104 30.07 7.72 -21.29
N SER A 105 28.98 7.26 -20.67
CA SER A 105 28.49 7.83 -19.40
C SER A 105 28.93 6.94 -18.25
N THR A 106 29.69 7.50 -17.32
CA THR A 106 30.13 6.81 -16.11
C THR A 106 29.01 6.85 -15.07
N LEU A 107 28.26 5.75 -14.91
CA LEU A 107 27.62 5.45 -13.63
C LEU A 107 28.65 4.75 -12.76
N ALA A 108 28.68 5.08 -11.47
CA ALA A 108 29.49 4.35 -10.52
C ALA A 108 29.07 2.87 -10.55
N ASN A 109 29.95 2.03 -11.09
CA ASN A 109 29.90 0.57 -11.17
C ASN A 109 29.06 -0.13 -12.25
N GLU A 110 28.80 0.46 -13.42
CA GLU A 110 28.64 -0.33 -14.66
C GLU A 110 28.67 0.57 -15.91
N SER A 111 29.55 0.27 -16.87
CA SER A 111 29.60 1.00 -18.14
C SER A 111 28.62 0.38 -19.15
N LEU A 112 27.45 0.99 -19.32
CA LEU A 112 26.55 0.68 -20.44
C LEU A 112 27.11 1.30 -21.73
N GLN A 113 27.56 0.47 -22.68
CA GLN A 113 27.87 0.91 -24.03
C GLN A 113 26.65 0.75 -24.93
N ILE A 114 26.02 1.87 -25.28
CA ILE A 114 24.96 1.90 -26.31
C ILE A 114 25.63 2.24 -27.64
N ASN A 115 25.83 1.23 -28.50
CA ASN A 115 26.31 1.44 -29.87
C ASN A 115 25.13 1.72 -30.80
N ALA A 116 24.86 3.00 -31.09
CA ALA A 116 23.95 3.39 -32.16
C ALA A 116 24.75 3.59 -33.46
N THR A 117 24.37 2.88 -34.53
CA THR A 117 24.93 3.10 -35.87
C THR A 117 24.05 4.14 -36.58
N VAL A 118 24.59 5.33 -36.87
CA VAL A 118 23.86 6.39 -37.58
C VAL A 118 24.65 6.78 -38.83
N ASN A 119 24.00 6.74 -39.99
CA ASN A 119 24.57 7.22 -41.25
C ASN A 119 24.58 8.76 -41.30
N GLY A 120 25.48 9.33 -42.09
CA GLY A 120 25.88 10.75 -42.06
C GLY A 120 24.78 11.83 -42.04
N SER A 121 25.21 13.05 -41.70
CA SER A 121 24.45 14.29 -41.41
C SER A 121 23.49 14.27 -40.22
N ASP A 122 23.03 13.11 -39.74
CA ASP A 122 22.14 13.01 -38.57
C ASP A 122 22.90 12.89 -37.22
N ALA A 123 24.22 12.64 -37.27
CA ALA A 123 25.04 12.40 -36.08
C ALA A 123 25.29 13.66 -35.20
N GLU A 124 25.35 14.86 -35.80
CA GLU A 124 25.54 16.11 -35.04
C GLU A 124 24.26 16.54 -34.30
N ASN A 125 23.08 16.31 -34.89
CA ASN A 125 21.79 16.55 -34.23
C ASN A 125 21.47 15.47 -33.17
N ALA A 126 21.86 14.21 -33.40
CA ALA A 126 21.70 13.14 -32.42
C ALA A 126 22.58 13.36 -31.17
N ALA A 127 23.82 13.84 -31.35
CA ALA A 127 24.72 14.16 -30.24
C ALA A 127 24.21 15.35 -29.40
N GLN A 128 23.64 16.38 -30.03
CA GLN A 128 23.04 17.51 -29.31
C GLN A 128 21.73 17.15 -28.58
N ASN A 129 20.89 16.29 -29.17
CA ASN A 129 19.68 15.79 -28.50
C ASN A 129 20.00 14.80 -27.36
N ALA A 130 21.08 14.02 -27.45
CA ALA A 130 21.52 13.14 -26.37
C ALA A 130 22.16 13.90 -25.20
N SER A 131 22.86 15.02 -25.44
CA SER A 131 23.36 15.90 -24.37
C SER A 131 22.26 16.68 -23.63
N ASN A 132 21.05 16.74 -24.20
CA ASN A 132 19.85 17.33 -23.60
C ASN A 132 18.82 16.29 -23.15
N ALA A 133 19.12 14.99 -23.28
CA ALA A 133 18.31 13.96 -22.67
C ALA A 133 18.56 14.00 -21.16
N THR A 134 17.71 14.75 -20.45
CA THR A 134 17.51 14.54 -19.03
C THR A 134 17.16 13.07 -18.86
N VAL A 135 18.06 12.29 -18.27
CA VAL A 135 17.68 11.01 -17.69
C VAL A 135 16.61 11.37 -16.67
N GLU A 136 15.35 11.10 -17.02
CA GLU A 136 14.23 11.22 -16.09
C GLU A 136 14.65 10.47 -14.83
N PRO A 137 14.58 11.11 -13.65
CA PRO A 137 14.96 10.43 -12.42
C PRO A 137 14.14 9.14 -12.32
N VAL A 138 14.81 8.05 -11.91
CA VAL A 138 14.15 6.81 -11.49
C VAL A 138 12.93 7.21 -10.68
N ASN A 139 11.73 6.86 -11.18
CA ASN A 139 10.45 7.39 -10.74
C ASN A 139 10.38 7.52 -9.21
N GLU A 140 10.55 8.75 -8.70
CA GLU A 140 10.56 9.09 -7.27
C GLU A 140 9.12 9.11 -6.72
N ASN A 141 8.29 8.13 -7.07
CA ASN A 141 6.92 8.06 -6.61
C ASN A 141 6.80 7.08 -5.44
N LEU A 142 5.83 7.36 -4.57
CA LEU A 142 5.35 6.40 -3.60
C LEU A 142 4.37 5.46 -4.29
N ASN A 143 4.70 4.17 -4.23
CA ASN A 143 3.88 3.07 -4.71
C ASN A 143 3.19 2.43 -3.50
N ILE A 144 1.86 2.32 -3.56
CA ILE A 144 1.05 1.75 -2.48
C ILE A 144 0.20 0.65 -3.07
N ILE A 145 0.21 -0.52 -2.46
CA ILE A 145 -0.66 -1.63 -2.85
C ILE A 145 -1.50 -2.02 -1.64
N PHE A 146 -2.81 -1.85 -1.76
CA PHE A 146 -3.76 -2.50 -0.86
C PHE A 146 -4.02 -3.88 -1.42
N ALA A 147 -3.45 -4.89 -0.77
CA ALA A 147 -3.45 -6.25 -1.28
C ALA A 147 -4.82 -6.89 -1.11
N ASP A 148 -5.34 -7.50 -2.18
CA ASP A 148 -6.47 -8.42 -2.09
C ASP A 148 -5.99 -9.75 -1.52
N VAL A 149 -6.11 -9.87 -0.20
CA VAL A 149 -5.77 -11.08 0.57
C VAL A 149 -7.03 -11.85 0.99
N GLY A 150 -8.19 -11.54 0.38
CA GLY A 150 -9.48 -12.00 0.86
C GLY A 150 -9.87 -11.32 2.18
N TYR A 151 -10.19 -12.10 3.21
CA TYR A 151 -10.46 -11.55 4.54
C TYR A 151 -9.14 -11.16 5.23
N GLY A 152 -9.02 -9.89 5.60
CA GLY A 152 -7.86 -9.34 6.29
C GLY A 152 -7.39 -8.02 5.69
N ASP A 153 -6.34 -7.46 6.29
CA ASP A 153 -5.69 -6.23 5.85
C ASP A 153 -4.21 -6.51 5.55
N ALA A 154 -3.73 -6.03 4.40
CA ALA A 154 -2.32 -5.93 4.09
C ALA A 154 -2.10 -4.76 3.11
N THR A 155 -1.19 -3.86 3.44
CA THR A 155 -0.85 -2.69 2.62
C THR A 155 0.66 -2.58 2.46
N ILE A 156 1.13 -2.46 1.23
CA ILE A 156 2.56 -2.39 0.89
C ILE A 156 2.88 -0.96 0.47
N LEU A 157 3.87 -0.33 1.10
CA LEU A 157 4.41 0.97 0.70
C LEU A 157 5.82 0.78 0.14
N MET A 158 6.11 1.32 -1.03
CA MET A 158 7.44 1.25 -1.65
C MET A 158 7.84 2.59 -2.22
N ALA A 159 9.01 3.10 -1.81
CA ALA A 159 9.63 4.26 -2.44
C ALA A 159 11.15 4.23 -2.24
N ASN A 160 11.90 4.52 -3.30
CA ASN A 160 13.37 4.66 -3.25
C ASN A 160 14.06 3.45 -2.58
N GLY A 161 13.64 2.23 -2.92
CA GLY A 161 14.19 0.98 -2.38
C GLY A 161 13.76 0.64 -0.96
N TYR A 162 12.96 1.48 -0.29
CA TYR A 162 12.44 1.23 1.05
C TYR A 162 11.03 0.65 0.99
N THR A 163 10.81 -0.45 1.71
CA THR A 163 9.53 -1.18 1.75
C THR A 163 8.95 -1.23 3.15
N VAL A 164 7.71 -0.77 3.30
CA VAL A 164 6.91 -0.95 4.53
C VAL A 164 5.75 -1.90 4.23
N LEU A 165 5.65 -2.98 4.98
CA LEU A 165 4.45 -3.84 4.99
C LEU A 165 3.61 -3.48 6.21
N ILE A 166 2.39 -3.03 5.99
CA ILE A 166 1.41 -2.77 7.04
C ILE A 166 0.43 -3.93 7.05
N ASP A 167 0.44 -4.69 8.14
CA ASP A 167 -0.30 -5.92 8.36
C ASP A 167 0.03 -7.04 7.35
N ALA A 168 -0.20 -8.28 7.76
CA ALA A 168 0.15 -9.50 7.03
C ALA A 168 -1.08 -10.33 6.64
N GLY A 169 -2.29 -9.78 6.73
CA GLY A 169 -3.52 -10.48 6.43
C GLY A 169 -3.83 -11.65 7.38
N SER A 170 -4.88 -12.40 7.04
CA SER A 170 -5.21 -13.67 7.68
C SER A 170 -4.26 -14.79 7.26
N ALA A 171 -4.28 -15.92 8.00
CA ALA A 171 -3.51 -17.10 7.62
C ALA A 171 -3.91 -17.65 6.24
N GLN A 172 -5.19 -17.53 5.86
CA GLN A 172 -5.72 -17.94 4.56
C GLN A 172 -5.23 -17.02 3.43
N GLY A 173 -5.06 -15.72 3.73
CA GLY A 173 -4.57 -14.71 2.80
C GLY A 173 -3.04 -14.70 2.63
N ALA A 174 -2.30 -15.42 3.48
CA ALA A 174 -0.84 -15.33 3.57
C ALA A 174 -0.12 -15.69 2.25
N ASP A 175 -0.58 -16.74 1.56
CA ASP A 175 -0.02 -17.13 0.26
C ASP A 175 -0.28 -16.10 -0.83
N ALA A 176 -1.48 -15.50 -0.83
CA ALA A 176 -1.83 -14.44 -1.77
C ALA A 176 -0.96 -13.20 -1.52
N LEU A 177 -0.79 -12.80 -0.26
CA LEU A 177 0.10 -11.69 0.11
C LEU A 177 1.54 -11.95 -0.34
N ALA A 178 2.08 -13.14 -0.08
CA ALA A 178 3.44 -13.49 -0.50
C ALA A 178 3.60 -13.44 -2.02
N GLN A 179 2.60 -13.85 -2.79
CA GLN A 179 2.60 -13.72 -4.24
C GLN A 179 2.55 -12.26 -4.68
N ILE A 180 1.73 -11.43 -4.04
CA ILE A 180 1.63 -9.99 -4.33
C ILE A 180 2.96 -9.28 -4.03
N LEU A 181 3.61 -9.56 -2.90
CA LEU A 181 4.94 -9.04 -2.55
C LEU A 181 5.99 -9.42 -3.61
N ALA A 182 6.03 -10.70 -3.99
CA ALA A 182 6.97 -11.17 -5.01
C ALA A 182 6.69 -10.53 -6.39
N GLN A 183 5.42 -10.39 -6.78
CA GLN A 183 5.05 -9.71 -8.03
C GLN A 183 5.34 -8.21 -7.98
N ALA A 184 5.22 -7.59 -6.81
CA ALA A 184 5.65 -6.22 -6.57
C ALA A 184 7.19 -6.07 -6.54
N GLY A 185 7.97 -7.15 -6.71
CA GLY A 185 9.43 -7.09 -6.70
C GLY A 185 10.00 -6.81 -5.31
N VAL A 186 9.25 -7.11 -4.24
CA VAL A 186 9.75 -7.01 -2.87
C VAL A 186 10.69 -8.18 -2.59
N GLU A 187 11.95 -7.87 -2.31
CA GLU A 187 12.96 -8.86 -1.91
C GLU A 187 13.12 -8.92 -0.39
N SER A 188 12.91 -7.80 0.29
CA SER A 188 12.92 -7.66 1.75
C SER A 188 11.91 -6.61 2.19
N VAL A 189 11.41 -6.75 3.42
CA VAL A 189 10.58 -5.75 4.08
C VAL A 189 11.46 -5.01 5.08
N ASP A 190 11.63 -3.70 4.89
CA ASP A 190 12.43 -2.92 5.84
C ASP A 190 11.68 -2.76 7.16
N SER A 191 10.40 -2.40 7.10
CA SER A 191 9.57 -2.24 8.30
C SER A 191 8.24 -2.94 8.16
N LEU A 192 7.93 -3.81 9.12
CA LEU A 192 6.63 -4.45 9.28
C LEU A 192 5.81 -3.71 10.34
N ALA A 193 4.74 -3.02 9.97
CA ALA A 193 3.83 -2.41 10.94
C ALA A 193 2.67 -3.36 11.24
N ILE A 194 2.55 -3.82 12.48
CA ILE A 194 1.38 -4.56 12.98
C ILE A 194 0.42 -3.53 13.58
N SER A 195 -0.61 -3.19 12.81
CA SER A 195 -1.50 -2.09 13.15
C SER A 195 -2.49 -2.45 14.27
N SER A 196 -2.94 -3.70 14.31
CA SER A 196 -3.61 -4.31 15.47
C SER A 196 -3.38 -5.82 15.50
N TRP A 197 -3.66 -6.42 16.64
CA TRP A 197 -3.32 -7.81 16.92
C TRP A 197 -4.34 -8.83 16.40
N ASP A 198 -5.45 -8.42 15.80
CA ASP A 198 -6.46 -9.36 15.33
C ASP A 198 -5.97 -10.28 14.20
N GLU A 199 -6.60 -11.45 14.09
CA GLU A 199 -6.22 -12.52 13.17
C GLU A 199 -6.17 -12.06 11.70
N GLY A 200 -7.04 -11.14 11.30
CA GLY A 200 -7.08 -10.59 9.94
C GLY A 200 -5.85 -9.75 9.58
N ARG A 201 -4.97 -9.46 10.53
CA ARG A 201 -3.75 -8.66 10.34
C ARG A 201 -2.48 -9.43 10.67
N ILE A 202 -2.50 -10.30 11.68
CA ILE A 202 -1.30 -11.02 12.12
C ILE A 202 -1.25 -12.47 11.65
N GLY A 203 -2.34 -13.01 11.09
CA GLY A 203 -2.46 -14.43 10.74
C GLY A 203 -1.42 -14.88 9.71
N GLY A 204 -1.03 -14.02 8.78
CA GLY A 204 -0.04 -14.33 7.75
C GLY A 204 1.43 -14.15 8.17
N LEU A 205 1.71 -13.66 9.38
CA LEU A 205 3.08 -13.32 9.80
C LEU A 205 4.07 -14.47 9.67
N HIS A 206 3.68 -15.67 10.08
CA HIS A 206 4.53 -16.86 9.97
C HIS A 206 5.03 -17.06 8.54
N GLU A 207 4.13 -16.96 7.57
CA GLU A 207 4.47 -17.23 6.18
C GLU A 207 5.30 -16.11 5.56
N ILE A 208 5.01 -14.85 5.92
CA ILE A 208 5.76 -13.69 5.44
C ILE A 208 7.19 -13.70 5.98
N LEU A 209 7.37 -13.89 7.29
CA LEU A 209 8.69 -13.91 7.95
C LEU A 209 9.57 -15.06 7.44
N ARG A 210 8.95 -16.18 7.04
CA ARG A 210 9.65 -17.32 6.45
C ARG A 210 10.14 -17.06 5.01
N ARG A 211 9.46 -16.19 4.25
CA ARG A 211 9.71 -15.97 2.82
C ARG A 211 10.52 -14.70 2.53
N PHE A 212 10.36 -13.67 3.34
CA PHE A 212 10.98 -12.37 3.14
C PHE A 212 11.79 -11.99 4.38
N PRO A 213 13.05 -11.56 4.23
CA PRO A 213 13.78 -10.90 5.31
C PRO A 213 12.99 -9.67 5.78
N VAL A 214 12.83 -9.54 7.10
CA VAL A 214 12.20 -8.37 7.73
C VAL A 214 13.20 -7.75 8.70
N HIS A 215 13.47 -6.45 8.58
CA HIS A 215 14.52 -5.81 9.37
C HIS A 215 14.03 -5.30 10.74
N GLU A 216 12.86 -4.67 10.78
CA GLU A 216 12.23 -4.21 12.01
C GLU A 216 10.70 -4.39 11.96
N ALA A 217 10.07 -4.38 13.14
CA ALA A 217 8.63 -4.36 13.27
C ALA A 217 8.16 -3.21 14.16
N TRP A 218 7.10 -2.52 13.76
CA TRP A 218 6.39 -1.55 14.59
C TRP A 218 5.18 -2.24 15.18
N VAL A 219 5.10 -2.29 16.51
CA VAL A 219 4.08 -3.06 17.21
C VAL A 219 3.45 -2.20 18.30
N GLY A 220 2.12 -2.18 18.31
CA GLY A 220 1.36 -1.57 19.40
C GLY A 220 1.64 -2.31 20.69
N GLU A 221 1.62 -1.59 21.80
CA GLU A 221 1.73 -2.21 23.12
C GLU A 221 0.45 -3.01 23.46
N GLN A 222 0.51 -3.87 24.48
CA GLN A 222 -0.54 -4.84 24.87
C GLN A 222 -0.94 -5.87 23.80
N VAL A 223 -0.14 -6.94 23.73
CA VAL A 223 -0.52 -8.16 22.98
C VAL A 223 -1.60 -8.92 23.75
N PRO A 224 -2.80 -9.15 23.17
CA PRO A 224 -3.83 -9.95 23.82
C PRO A 224 -3.37 -11.39 24.11
N ALA A 225 -4.06 -12.05 25.03
CA ALA A 225 -3.82 -13.47 25.29
C ALA A 225 -4.48 -14.35 24.23
N GLY A 226 -3.81 -15.42 23.82
CA GLY A 226 -4.35 -16.44 22.92
C GLY A 226 -3.35 -16.93 21.87
N ASN A 227 -3.61 -18.11 21.33
CA ASN A 227 -2.65 -18.83 20.48
C ASN A 227 -2.17 -18.03 19.28
N VAL A 228 -3.06 -17.29 18.59
CA VAL A 228 -2.67 -16.50 17.41
C VAL A 228 -1.66 -15.41 17.80
N TYR A 229 -1.88 -14.75 18.94
CA TYR A 229 -1.01 -13.71 19.46
C TYR A 229 0.32 -14.24 19.99
N ASP A 230 0.28 -15.37 20.70
CA ASP A 230 1.48 -16.04 21.19
C ASP A 230 2.35 -16.53 20.04
N ASN A 231 1.74 -17.09 19.00
CA ASN A 231 2.43 -17.47 17.78
C ASN A 231 3.05 -16.25 17.08
N ALA A 232 2.34 -15.11 16.98
CA ALA A 232 2.88 -13.91 16.36
C ALA A 232 4.13 -13.39 17.11
N LYS A 233 4.07 -13.31 18.45
CA LYS A 233 5.24 -12.96 19.28
C LYS A 233 6.39 -13.94 19.09
N GLU A 234 6.10 -15.23 19.09
CA GLU A 234 7.12 -16.26 18.89
C GLU A 234 7.75 -16.15 17.50
N ASN A 235 6.96 -15.92 16.45
CA ASN A 235 7.50 -15.73 15.10
C ASN A 235 8.44 -14.52 15.02
N LEU A 236 8.08 -13.38 15.61
CA LEU A 236 8.95 -12.21 15.67
C LEU A 236 10.25 -12.51 16.44
N ALA A 237 10.16 -13.21 17.57
CA ALA A 237 11.31 -13.57 18.39
C ALA A 237 12.24 -14.59 17.69
N GLN A 238 11.67 -15.61 17.02
CA GLN A 238 12.41 -16.64 16.29
C GLN A 238 13.20 -16.08 15.10
N HIS A 239 12.70 -15.00 14.49
CA HIS A 239 13.38 -14.30 13.39
C HIS A 239 14.23 -13.12 13.89
N GLU A 240 14.38 -12.96 15.21
CA GLU A 240 15.19 -11.92 15.85
C GLU A 240 14.83 -10.48 15.40
N ILE A 241 13.54 -10.25 15.13
CA ILE A 241 13.04 -8.97 14.61
C ILE A 241 13.15 -7.90 15.69
N TYR A 242 13.80 -6.78 15.37
CA TYR A 242 13.84 -5.62 16.25
C TYR A 242 12.48 -4.93 16.30
N THR A 243 11.86 -4.88 17.48
CA THR A 243 10.54 -4.27 17.69
C THR A 243 10.63 -2.84 18.18
N ILE A 244 9.92 -1.94 17.51
CA ILE A 244 9.71 -0.54 17.88
C ILE A 244 8.26 -0.39 18.36
N HIS A 245 8.06 0.36 19.44
CA HIS A 245 6.75 0.65 20.02
C HIS A 245 6.40 2.13 19.77
N PRO A 246 5.81 2.47 18.62
CA PRO A 246 5.51 3.84 18.27
C PRO A 246 4.33 4.39 19.07
N ASN A 247 4.38 5.68 19.40
CA ASN A 247 3.33 6.41 20.10
C ASN A 247 2.89 7.67 19.35
N ALA A 248 1.72 8.19 19.70
CA ALA A 248 1.13 9.36 19.07
C ALA A 248 2.05 10.59 19.16
N GLY A 249 2.52 11.06 18.00
CA GLY A 249 3.50 12.14 17.87
C GLY A 249 4.82 11.70 17.26
N ASP A 250 5.11 10.39 17.25
CA ASP A 250 6.28 9.84 16.58
C ASP A 250 6.18 10.01 15.06
N GLU A 251 7.33 10.19 14.41
CA GLU A 251 7.43 10.32 12.97
C GLU A 251 8.64 9.55 12.45
N ILE A 252 8.40 8.57 11.59
CA ILE A 252 9.42 7.70 11.00
C ILE A 252 9.63 8.11 9.54
N LYS A 253 10.85 8.54 9.19
CA LYS A 253 11.21 9.04 7.85
C LYS A 253 12.28 8.20 7.18
N ARG A 254 11.92 7.47 6.12
CA ARG A 254 12.83 6.60 5.35
C ARG A 254 12.35 6.51 3.90
N GLY A 255 13.27 6.41 2.93
CA GLY A 255 12.91 6.31 1.50
C GLY A 255 12.07 7.48 0.94
N GLY A 256 12.03 8.63 1.63
CA GLY A 256 11.14 9.75 1.31
C GLY A 256 9.70 9.59 1.84
N ILE A 257 9.36 8.43 2.40
CA ILE A 257 8.12 8.18 3.12
C ILE A 257 8.25 8.75 4.52
N SER A 258 7.25 9.53 4.95
CA SER A 258 7.07 9.89 6.36
C SER A 258 5.83 9.21 6.91
N VAL A 259 5.99 8.39 7.94
CA VAL A 259 4.86 7.78 8.66
C VAL A 259 4.74 8.49 10.00
N LYS A 260 3.66 9.28 10.16
CA LYS A 260 3.29 9.88 11.44
C LYS A 260 2.34 8.98 12.19
N ILE A 261 2.63 8.78 13.46
CA ILE A 261 1.85 7.93 14.35
C ILE A 261 0.86 8.82 15.11
N LEU A 262 -0.43 8.52 15.00
CA LEU A 262 -1.50 9.28 15.64
C LEU A 262 -2.13 8.54 16.84
N ASN A 263 -1.89 7.23 16.90
CA ASN A 263 -2.28 6.32 17.99
C ASN A 263 -1.32 5.11 17.96
N PRO A 264 -1.02 4.41 19.07
CA PRO A 264 -1.55 4.55 20.44
C PRO A 264 -1.20 5.89 21.10
N GLN A 265 -1.93 6.27 22.14
CA GLN A 265 -1.54 7.39 23.00
C GLN A 265 -0.40 6.96 23.95
N ASN A 266 0.35 7.93 24.48
CA ASN A 266 1.44 7.66 25.42
C ASN A 266 1.00 6.95 26.71
N GLU A 267 -0.28 7.07 27.08
CA GLU A 267 -0.89 6.27 28.12
C GLU A 267 -1.68 5.15 27.45
N GLU A 268 -1.27 3.90 27.70
CA GLU A 268 -1.98 2.72 27.22
C GLU A 268 -3.38 2.61 27.82
N TYR A 269 -4.31 2.10 27.01
CA TYR A 269 -5.61 1.64 27.49
C TYR A 269 -5.52 0.18 27.92
N VAL A 270 -5.43 -0.04 29.23
CA VAL A 270 -5.29 -1.39 29.82
C VAL A 270 -6.47 -2.28 29.46
N ASP A 271 -6.18 -3.51 29.04
CA ASP A 271 -7.16 -4.53 28.65
C ASP A 271 -8.07 -4.10 27.47
N ASN A 272 -7.61 -3.12 26.68
CA ASN A 272 -8.31 -2.64 25.49
C ASN A 272 -7.37 -2.51 24.29
N ALA A 273 -7.05 -3.65 23.67
CA ALA A 273 -6.18 -3.69 22.49
C ALA A 273 -6.69 -2.87 21.30
N PRO A 274 -8.00 -2.85 20.96
CA PRO A 274 -8.52 -1.99 19.89
C PRO A 274 -8.22 -0.50 20.09
N ALA A 275 -8.34 0.02 21.32
CA ALA A 275 -8.00 1.42 21.64
C ALA A 275 -6.50 1.73 21.47
N ASN A 276 -5.63 0.72 21.54
CA ASN A 276 -4.19 0.86 21.35
C ASN A 276 -3.73 0.55 19.90
N SER A 277 -4.65 0.37 18.95
CA SER A 277 -4.31 0.11 17.55
C SER A 277 -3.50 1.26 16.94
N ILE A 278 -2.49 0.94 16.13
CA ILE A 278 -1.66 1.95 15.47
C ILE A 278 -2.48 2.65 14.38
N VAL A 279 -2.53 3.97 14.45
CA VAL A 279 -3.09 4.81 13.37
C VAL A 279 -1.98 5.58 12.72
N MET A 280 -1.84 5.42 11.40
CA MET A 280 -0.74 5.98 10.62
C MET A 280 -1.25 7.01 9.63
N MET A 281 -0.58 8.16 9.56
CA MET A 281 -0.66 9.07 8.43
C MET A 281 0.61 8.96 7.61
N VAL A 282 0.47 8.42 6.39
CA VAL A 282 1.56 8.31 5.41
C VAL A 282 1.64 9.61 4.64
N GLN A 283 2.82 10.21 4.54
CA GLN A 283 3.08 11.40 3.76
C GLN A 283 4.24 11.18 2.80
N TYR A 284 4.12 11.73 1.59
CA TYR A 284 5.15 11.70 0.57
C TYR A 284 5.17 13.02 -0.21
N GLY A 285 6.11 13.90 0.13
CA GLY A 285 6.07 15.29 -0.33
C GLY A 285 4.75 15.96 0.08
N LYS A 286 3.95 16.39 -0.88
CA LYS A 286 2.63 16.99 -0.65
C LYS A 286 1.47 15.98 -0.60
N PHE A 287 1.70 14.73 -1.01
CA PHE A 287 0.68 13.68 -0.89
C PHE A 287 0.56 13.20 0.56
N CYS A 288 -0.66 12.86 0.98
CA CYS A 288 -0.86 12.11 2.22
C CYS A 288 -2.05 11.16 2.15
N MET A 289 -2.03 10.18 3.05
CA MET A 289 -3.06 9.18 3.19
C MET A 289 -3.20 8.80 4.66
N LEU A 290 -4.44 8.63 5.12
CA LEU A 290 -4.70 8.16 6.48
C LEU A 290 -5.08 6.67 6.48
N LEU A 291 -4.39 5.90 7.31
CA LEU A 291 -4.56 4.47 7.51
C LEU A 291 -5.01 4.22 8.95
N PRO A 292 -6.31 4.39 9.27
CA PRO A 292 -6.85 3.90 10.52
C PRO A 292 -6.88 2.37 10.48
N SER A 293 -6.34 1.76 11.53
CA SER A 293 -6.51 0.33 11.81
C SER A 293 -7.93 0.04 12.32
N ALA A 294 -8.17 -1.10 12.98
CA ALA A 294 -9.40 -1.45 13.70
C ALA A 294 -9.58 -0.62 15.00
N LEU A 295 -9.46 0.70 14.88
CA LEU A 295 -9.55 1.64 15.99
C LEU A 295 -10.99 1.75 16.50
N GLU A 296 -11.14 1.68 17.83
CA GLU A 296 -12.38 2.02 18.55
C GLU A 296 -12.83 3.45 18.24
N GLN A 297 -14.13 3.67 18.06
CA GLN A 297 -14.64 4.96 17.60
C GLN A 297 -14.42 6.08 18.63
N GLU A 298 -14.37 5.73 19.90
CA GLU A 298 -14.12 6.56 21.06
C GLU A 298 -12.75 7.24 21.02
N MET A 299 -11.80 6.67 20.27
CA MET A 299 -10.45 7.18 20.11
C MET A 299 -10.33 8.25 19.01
N GLU A 300 -11.32 8.36 18.13
CA GLU A 300 -11.30 9.31 17.01
C GLU A 300 -11.07 10.77 17.43
N PRO A 301 -11.68 11.32 18.51
CA PRO A 301 -11.45 12.72 18.91
C PRO A 301 -9.99 13.03 19.24
N LEU A 302 -9.26 12.07 19.84
CA LEU A 302 -7.84 12.24 20.17
C LEU A 302 -6.98 12.33 18.90
N ILE A 303 -7.33 11.56 17.87
CA ILE A 303 -6.64 11.58 16.58
C ILE A 303 -6.99 12.85 15.81
N VAL A 304 -8.27 13.22 15.76
CA VAL A 304 -8.76 14.44 15.12
C VAL A 304 -8.04 15.67 15.65
N SER A 305 -7.76 15.71 16.96
CA SER A 305 -7.02 16.82 17.60
C SER A 305 -5.57 16.97 17.13
N ARG A 306 -4.99 15.93 16.50
CA ARG A 306 -3.61 15.90 15.99
C ARG A 306 -3.55 16.09 14.47
N LEU A 307 -4.69 16.18 13.79
CA LEU A 307 -4.76 16.42 12.35
C LEU A 307 -4.85 17.91 12.07
N ASP A 308 -3.77 18.48 11.51
CA ASP A 308 -3.76 19.86 11.04
C ASP A 308 -4.65 20.03 9.80
N ASN A 309 -4.54 19.10 8.86
CA ASN A 309 -5.25 19.09 7.57
C ASN A 309 -5.77 17.67 7.25
N GLY A 310 -6.69 17.60 6.30
CA GLY A 310 -7.16 16.34 5.72
C GLY A 310 -6.14 15.70 4.78
N CYS A 311 -6.47 14.50 4.31
CA CYS A 311 -5.69 13.76 3.30
C CYS A 311 -6.60 13.31 2.16
N PRO A 312 -6.12 13.33 0.91
CA PRO A 312 -6.93 12.93 -0.25
C PRO A 312 -7.37 11.46 -0.18
N VAL A 313 -6.58 10.58 0.43
CA VAL A 313 -6.87 9.15 0.50
C VAL A 313 -7.09 8.71 1.95
N PHE A 314 -8.14 7.93 2.20
CA PHE A 314 -8.47 7.37 3.50
C PHE A 314 -8.79 5.88 3.37
N LYS A 315 -8.13 5.02 4.15
CA LYS A 315 -8.55 3.61 4.27
C LYS A 315 -9.69 3.51 5.27
N TRP A 316 -10.80 2.90 4.90
CA TRP A 316 -11.87 2.59 5.85
C TRP A 316 -11.45 1.43 6.76
N SER A 317 -11.70 1.57 8.06
CA SER A 317 -11.37 0.57 9.07
C SER A 317 -12.38 -0.57 9.14
N GLY A 318 -11.98 -1.73 9.68
CA GLY A 318 -12.89 -2.87 9.90
C GLY A 318 -13.58 -3.36 8.62
N HIS A 319 -12.87 -3.42 7.49
CA HIS A 319 -13.38 -3.97 6.23
C HIS A 319 -14.68 -3.31 5.69
N GLY A 320 -14.98 -2.07 6.12
CA GLY A 320 -16.22 -1.40 5.74
C GLY A 320 -17.36 -1.55 6.75
N GLU A 321 -17.06 -1.96 7.98
CA GLU A 321 -18.00 -2.03 9.10
C GLU A 321 -18.81 -0.73 9.26
N GLY A 322 -20.12 -0.92 9.49
CA GLY A 322 -21.06 0.15 9.74
C GLY A 322 -20.99 0.60 11.19
N ARG A 323 -20.55 1.84 11.42
CA ARG A 323 -20.55 2.44 12.77
C ARG A 323 -21.93 2.99 13.09
N SER A 324 -22.42 2.77 14.32
CA SER A 324 -23.71 3.30 14.78
C SER A 324 -23.76 4.83 14.75
N THR A 325 -22.64 5.49 15.06
CA THR A 325 -22.49 6.95 14.97
C THR A 325 -21.61 7.35 13.79
N PRO A 326 -21.78 8.56 13.22
CA PRO A 326 -20.90 9.08 12.17
C PRO A 326 -19.45 9.18 12.66
N SER A 327 -18.49 8.83 11.80
CA SER A 327 -17.05 8.97 12.11
C SER A 327 -16.63 10.44 12.05
N GLN A 328 -16.17 10.97 13.18
CA GLN A 328 -15.57 12.29 13.29
C GLN A 328 -14.22 12.34 12.59
N LEU A 329 -13.47 11.23 12.64
CA LEU A 329 -12.20 11.11 11.95
C LEU A 329 -12.38 11.22 10.43
N TYR A 330 -13.31 10.45 9.86
CA TYR A 330 -13.63 10.51 8.43
C TYR A 330 -14.07 11.92 8.02
N ALA A 331 -14.97 12.54 8.80
CA ALA A 331 -15.43 13.90 8.54
C ALA A 331 -14.31 14.94 8.63
N ARG A 332 -13.34 14.78 9.56
CA ARG A 332 -12.18 15.66 9.69
C ARG A 332 -11.23 15.54 8.51
N VAL A 333 -11.01 14.31 8.04
CA VAL A 333 -10.11 14.03 6.90
C VAL A 333 -10.71 14.53 5.60
N SER A 334 -12.02 14.37 5.41
CA SER A 334 -12.75 14.78 4.20
C SER A 334 -12.03 14.34 2.91
N PRO A 335 -11.80 13.02 2.72
CA PRO A 335 -11.01 12.51 1.61
C PRO A 335 -11.74 12.59 0.28
N ASP A 336 -10.98 12.61 -0.81
CA ASP A 336 -11.48 12.49 -2.18
C ASP A 336 -11.68 11.01 -2.57
N ASP A 337 -10.84 10.12 -2.02
CA ASP A 337 -10.86 8.67 -2.29
C ASP A 337 -10.87 7.86 -0.99
N VAL A 338 -11.74 6.85 -0.94
CA VAL A 338 -11.84 5.89 0.15
C VAL A 338 -11.51 4.49 -0.33
N ILE A 339 -10.59 3.84 0.38
CA ILE A 339 -10.18 2.47 0.10
C ILE A 339 -10.77 1.55 1.16
N ILE A 340 -11.45 0.50 0.74
CA ILE A 340 -12.01 -0.54 1.61
C ILE A 340 -11.34 -1.86 1.25
N SER A 341 -10.42 -2.29 2.13
CA SER A 341 -9.84 -3.63 2.08
C SER A 341 -10.83 -4.63 2.66
N VAL A 342 -11.44 -5.40 1.77
CA VAL A 342 -12.50 -6.37 2.07
C VAL A 342 -12.43 -7.51 1.06
N GLY A 343 -12.67 -8.72 1.53
CA GLY A 343 -12.86 -9.89 0.69
C GLY A 343 -14.28 -10.41 0.78
N LYS A 344 -14.57 -11.50 0.06
CA LYS A 344 -15.83 -12.22 0.21
C LYS A 344 -16.04 -12.61 1.68
N ASN A 345 -17.18 -12.21 2.24
CA ASN A 345 -17.54 -12.45 3.64
C ASN A 345 -19.05 -12.71 3.74
N ASP A 346 -19.47 -13.36 4.82
CA ASP A 346 -20.87 -13.60 5.14
C ASP A 346 -21.44 -12.55 6.12
N ASP A 347 -20.59 -11.61 6.56
CA ASP A 347 -20.89 -10.58 7.56
C ASP A 347 -21.62 -9.36 6.97
N GLY A 348 -21.81 -9.32 5.66
CA GLY A 348 -22.47 -8.22 4.95
C GLY A 348 -21.59 -6.97 4.84
N LEU A 349 -20.27 -7.16 4.81
CA LEU A 349 -19.29 -6.08 4.64
C LEU A 349 -18.91 -5.87 3.16
N PRO A 350 -18.66 -4.62 2.74
CA PRO A 350 -18.88 -3.39 3.49
C PRO A 350 -20.37 -3.14 3.74
N SER A 351 -20.70 -2.59 4.91
CA SER A 351 -22.11 -2.37 5.26
C SER A 351 -22.77 -1.33 4.34
N PRO A 352 -24.08 -1.45 4.05
CA PRO A 352 -24.81 -0.44 3.28
C PRO A 352 -24.67 0.97 3.89
N THR A 353 -24.74 1.07 5.23
CA THR A 353 -24.54 2.33 5.96
C THR A 353 -23.19 2.97 5.66
N THR A 354 -22.12 2.18 5.56
CA THR A 354 -20.79 2.69 5.19
C THR A 354 -20.76 3.21 3.77
N ILE A 355 -21.28 2.43 2.83
CA ILE A 355 -21.32 2.80 1.41
C ILE A 355 -22.13 4.08 1.21
N ASP A 356 -23.31 4.18 1.83
CA ASP A 356 -24.15 5.37 1.75
C ASP A 356 -23.46 6.61 2.31
N ARG A 357 -22.75 6.49 3.44
CA ARG A 357 -21.99 7.61 4.03
C ARG A 357 -20.90 8.13 3.12
N ILE A 358 -20.16 7.23 2.46
CA ILE A 358 -19.10 7.63 1.54
C ILE A 358 -19.69 8.24 0.27
N ASN A 359 -20.80 7.69 -0.25
CA ASN A 359 -21.50 8.29 -1.39
C ASN A 359 -22.04 9.69 -1.09
N ILE A 360 -22.56 9.91 0.13
CA ILE A 360 -23.07 11.22 0.56
C ILE A 360 -21.96 12.28 0.67
N SER A 361 -20.74 11.90 1.07
CA SER A 361 -19.61 12.84 1.12
C SER A 361 -19.06 13.19 -0.27
N GLY A 362 -19.39 12.38 -1.29
CA GLY A 362 -18.93 12.56 -2.66
C GLY A 362 -17.57 11.94 -2.96
N ALA A 363 -17.00 11.18 -2.02
CA ALA A 363 -15.72 10.51 -2.22
C ALA A 363 -15.88 9.27 -3.13
N ALA A 364 -14.85 8.97 -3.92
CA ALA A 364 -14.79 7.75 -4.70
C ALA A 364 -14.54 6.52 -3.79
N ILE A 365 -15.12 5.38 -4.15
CA ILE A 365 -14.99 4.12 -3.38
C ILE A 365 -14.18 3.11 -4.17
N TRP A 366 -13.10 2.63 -3.57
CA TRP A 366 -12.25 1.57 -4.10
C TRP A 366 -12.32 0.35 -3.19
N ARG A 367 -12.62 -0.82 -3.75
CA ARG A 367 -12.86 -2.05 -2.97
C ARG A 367 -12.07 -3.23 -3.51
N THR A 368 -11.32 -3.90 -2.65
CA THR A 368 -10.50 -5.04 -3.06
C THR A 368 -11.33 -6.23 -3.56
N ASP A 369 -12.53 -6.45 -3.02
CA ASP A 369 -13.42 -7.52 -3.48
C ASP A 369 -14.05 -7.27 -4.86
N ILE A 370 -14.00 -6.04 -5.38
CA ILE A 370 -14.51 -5.68 -6.70
C ILE A 370 -13.39 -5.64 -7.74
N VAL A 371 -12.27 -4.99 -7.41
CA VAL A 371 -11.20 -4.73 -8.39
C VAL A 371 -9.92 -5.53 -8.16
N GLY A 372 -9.90 -6.42 -7.16
CA GLY A 372 -8.68 -7.07 -6.69
C GLY A 372 -7.78 -6.07 -5.94
N SER A 373 -6.48 -6.35 -5.89
CA SER A 373 -5.53 -5.43 -5.27
C SER A 373 -5.63 -4.03 -5.86
N ILE A 374 -5.59 -2.99 -5.03
CA ILE A 374 -5.68 -1.59 -5.45
C ILE A 374 -4.27 -0.98 -5.40
N TYR A 375 -3.89 -0.26 -6.44
CA TYR A 375 -2.61 0.41 -6.56
C TYR A 375 -2.79 1.93 -6.54
N VAL A 376 -2.01 2.60 -5.69
CA VAL A 376 -1.89 4.06 -5.67
C VAL A 376 -0.46 4.44 -6.04
N ASN A 377 -0.31 5.30 -7.03
CA ASN A 377 0.96 5.91 -7.40
C ASN A 377 0.91 7.40 -7.08
N ALA A 378 1.77 7.87 -6.18
CA ALA A 378 1.75 9.24 -5.70
C ALA A 378 3.10 9.92 -5.91
N SER A 379 3.09 11.15 -6.43
CA SER A 379 4.29 11.97 -6.60
C SER A 379 4.54 12.85 -5.38
N LYS A 380 5.78 13.30 -5.20
CA LYS A 380 6.12 14.33 -4.20
C LYS A 380 5.36 15.65 -4.42
N GLY A 381 4.92 15.92 -5.65
CA GLY A 381 4.13 17.09 -6.01
C GLY A 381 2.70 17.08 -5.47
N GLY A 382 2.23 15.92 -4.98
CA GLY A 382 0.88 15.74 -4.43
C GLY A 382 -0.13 15.18 -5.44
N SER A 383 0.25 15.04 -6.71
CA SER A 383 -0.56 14.30 -7.68
C SER A 383 -0.52 12.81 -7.35
N TYR A 384 -1.65 12.13 -7.51
CA TYR A 384 -1.74 10.69 -7.35
C TYR A 384 -2.76 10.10 -8.32
N GLU A 385 -2.63 8.81 -8.58
CA GLU A 385 -3.59 8.01 -9.33
C GLU A 385 -3.92 6.74 -8.56
N ILE A 386 -5.18 6.33 -8.58
CA ILE A 386 -5.66 5.05 -8.04
C ILE A 386 -6.19 4.19 -9.18
N MET A 387 -5.80 2.93 -9.20
CA MET A 387 -6.21 1.97 -10.23
C MET A 387 -6.18 0.54 -9.69
N PRO A 388 -6.88 -0.41 -10.33
CA PRO A 388 -6.67 -1.83 -10.07
C PRO A 388 -5.19 -2.18 -10.31
N ALA A 389 -4.58 -2.94 -9.40
CA ALA A 389 -3.18 -3.30 -9.50
C ALA A 389 -2.97 -4.30 -10.63
N ASN A 390 -2.29 -3.88 -11.70
CA ASN A 390 -1.75 -4.80 -12.68
C ASN A 390 -0.39 -5.32 -12.20
N LEU A 391 -0.43 -6.33 -11.33
CA LEU A 391 0.77 -6.87 -10.68
C LEU A 391 1.80 -7.40 -11.69
N SER A 392 1.37 -7.85 -12.88
CA SER A 392 2.28 -8.26 -13.95
C SER A 392 3.04 -7.08 -14.58
N ALA A 393 2.38 -5.94 -14.75
CA ALA A 393 3.00 -4.72 -15.24
C ALA A 393 3.91 -4.08 -14.17
N ILE A 394 3.51 -4.12 -12.89
CA ILE A 394 4.33 -3.66 -11.76
C ILE A 394 5.62 -4.49 -11.66
N SER A 395 5.52 -5.82 -11.80
CA SER A 395 6.69 -6.71 -11.80
C SER A 395 7.67 -6.39 -12.93
N GLN A 396 7.16 -6.14 -14.14
CA GLN A 396 8.00 -5.78 -15.29
C GLN A 396 8.66 -4.41 -15.09
N TYR A 397 7.92 -3.44 -14.56
CA TYR A 397 8.45 -2.11 -14.27
C TYR A 397 9.59 -2.19 -13.25
N ASN A 398 9.38 -2.86 -12.11
CA ASN A 398 10.39 -2.94 -11.05
C ASN A 398 11.68 -3.67 -11.47
N LYS A 399 11.59 -4.65 -12.38
CA LYS A 399 12.77 -5.29 -12.99
C LYS A 399 13.58 -4.38 -13.92
N LEU A 400 13.02 -3.26 -14.37
CA LEU A 400 13.68 -2.32 -15.27
C LEU A 400 14.31 -1.14 -14.53
N VAL A 401 13.84 -0.82 -13.32
CA VAL A 401 14.33 0.32 -12.51
C VAL A 401 15.22 -0.06 -11.33
N ASN A 402 15.22 -1.33 -10.92
CA ASN A 402 16.20 -1.93 -10.01
C ASN A 402 17.15 -2.81 -10.81
#